data_AF-C1FJJ8-F1
#
_entry.id   AF-C1FJJ8-F1
#
_cell.length_a   1.000
_cell.length_b   1.000
_cell.length_c   1.000
_cell.angle_alpha   90.00
_cell.angle_beta   90.00
_cell.angle_gamma   90.00
#
_symmetry.space_group_name_H-M   'P 1'
#
loop_
_entity.id
_entity.type
_entity.pdbx_description
1 polymer ?
#
loop_
_entity_poly.entity_id
_entity_poly.type
_entity_poly.pdbx_seq_one_letter_code
_entity_poly.pdbx_strand_id
1 'polypeptide(L)'
;MPVVLSEDLRENPEGTLRALCEAIGIEFKPEMLRWEAGARPEIDGCWAPWWYKTTHESTRFEPPRRDKPPSPPLSAELSALVNECMPYYQFLRSHALKPRVEGGPASGTHAYAPDPRNASVLIGMRDGVTGAFSLIPRVDAKVSVFDSGFVLGDGVWEGVRLHGGVLLYAAEHVKRLFQGAKAIDMDVDVTLGDLIKMMYDTVDANEMHEGVHIRLMVTRGLKSTPYQNPTFTVGKPTIVIAAEHKAAAEGPKVNGMRLMTTHVRRGAPDVQDPAWNSHSKLNCIAACIQANKAGVDESLMLDPHGFVATCNSVHFFIVVDGVVLTSKRKYILHGITRDNVMRIARGLGMETREEDFTLTAVYSADECFVTGTFAGVLPVREVDGRKIGTGERGPVVRRLQEAYVKEADAIARRGRGC
;
A
#
# COMPACT_ATOMS: atom_id res chain seq x y z
N MET A 1 -0.05 29.60 -10.14
CA MET A 1 -1.44 29.67 -9.61
C MET A 1 -1.86 28.28 -9.17
N PRO A 2 -2.58 28.14 -8.05
CA PRO A 2 -3.11 26.85 -7.63
C PRO A 2 -4.09 26.30 -8.68
N VAL A 3 -4.00 25.00 -8.96
CA VAL A 3 -4.96 24.31 -9.82
C VAL A 3 -5.91 23.52 -8.90
N VAL A 4 -7.22 23.69 -9.10
CA VAL A 4 -8.26 22.97 -8.36
C VAL A 4 -9.05 22.13 -9.35
N LEU A 5 -9.20 20.83 -9.06
CA LEU A 5 -10.09 19.97 -9.83
C LEU A 5 -11.52 20.13 -9.31
N SER A 6 -12.46 20.31 -10.24
CA SER A 6 -13.88 20.43 -9.91
C SER A 6 -14.46 19.15 -9.31
N GLU A 7 -13.89 17.99 -9.64
CA GLU A 7 -14.23 16.69 -9.06
C GLU A 7 -13.86 16.66 -7.56
N ASP A 8 -12.60 16.95 -7.24
CA ASP A 8 -12.10 17.00 -5.86
C ASP A 8 -12.89 18.00 -4.98
N LEU A 9 -13.20 19.18 -5.52
CA LEU A 9 -14.00 20.19 -4.82
C LEU A 9 -15.42 19.70 -4.52
N ARG A 10 -16.00 18.86 -5.38
CA ARG A 10 -17.34 18.31 -5.17
C ARG A 10 -17.35 17.12 -4.22
N GLU A 11 -16.30 16.31 -4.23
CA GLU A 11 -16.17 15.14 -3.36
C GLU A 11 -15.73 15.50 -1.93
N ASN A 12 -14.79 16.44 -1.79
CA ASN A 12 -14.29 16.94 -0.52
C ASN A 12 -14.14 18.47 -0.55
N PRO A 13 -15.24 19.23 -0.44
CA PRO A 13 -15.20 20.69 -0.52
C PRO A 13 -14.31 21.32 0.55
N GLU A 14 -14.38 20.83 1.79
CA GLU A 14 -13.59 21.38 2.90
C GLU A 14 -12.10 21.14 2.71
N GLY A 15 -11.68 19.89 2.44
CA GLY A 15 -10.26 19.59 2.25
C GLY A 15 -9.67 20.31 1.04
N THR A 16 -10.46 20.51 -0.02
CA THR A 16 -10.04 21.24 -1.22
C THR A 16 -9.88 22.73 -0.95
N LEU A 17 -10.85 23.35 -0.27
CA LEU A 17 -10.79 24.77 0.06
C LEU A 17 -9.70 25.08 1.08
N ARG A 18 -9.44 24.18 2.05
CA ARG A 18 -8.29 24.32 2.96
C ARG A 18 -6.96 24.31 2.21
N ALA A 19 -6.76 23.36 1.29
CA ALA A 19 -5.56 23.30 0.45
C ALA A 19 -5.42 24.55 -0.43
N LEU A 20 -6.53 25.07 -0.96
CA LEU A 20 -6.53 26.31 -1.74
C LEU A 20 -6.14 27.52 -0.87
N CYS A 21 -6.74 27.67 0.31
CA CYS A 21 -6.45 28.75 1.24
C CYS A 21 -4.97 28.77 1.65
N GLU A 22 -4.40 27.60 1.97
CA GLU A 22 -2.98 27.43 2.25
C GLU A 22 -2.11 27.88 1.06
N ALA A 23 -2.46 27.43 -0.15
CA ALA A 23 -1.71 27.76 -1.37
C ALA A 23 -1.72 29.24 -1.74
N ILE A 24 -2.76 29.99 -1.35
CA ILE A 24 -2.89 31.43 -1.62
C ILE A 24 -2.62 32.31 -0.40
N GLY A 25 -2.23 31.72 0.73
CA GLY A 25 -1.84 32.45 1.94
C GLY A 25 -3.01 33.14 2.67
N ILE A 26 -4.22 32.59 2.60
CA ILE A 26 -5.38 33.09 3.36
C ILE A 26 -5.83 32.06 4.40
N GLU A 27 -6.52 32.54 5.43
CA GLU A 27 -7.13 31.66 6.43
C GLU A 27 -8.40 31.02 5.88
N PHE A 28 -8.53 29.69 6.06
CA PHE A 28 -9.77 28.99 5.77
C PHE A 28 -10.85 29.34 6.80
N LYS A 29 -12.03 29.73 6.32
CA LYS A 29 -13.20 30.04 7.14
C LYS A 29 -14.33 29.06 6.84
N PRO A 30 -14.97 28.42 7.83
CA PRO A 30 -16.07 27.48 7.60
C PRO A 30 -17.22 28.07 6.76
N GLU A 31 -17.39 29.39 6.79
CA GLU A 31 -18.35 30.14 5.98
C GLU A 31 -18.08 29.97 4.48
N MET A 32 -16.85 29.66 4.05
CA MET A 32 -16.52 29.40 2.65
C MET A 32 -17.22 28.16 2.06
N LEU A 33 -17.80 27.31 2.91
CA LEU A 33 -18.57 26.13 2.50
C LEU A 33 -20.04 26.44 2.21
N ARG A 34 -20.47 27.67 2.45
CA ARG A 34 -21.87 28.10 2.34
C ARG A 34 -21.96 29.47 1.69
N TRP A 35 -23.05 29.72 0.99
CA TRP A 35 -23.36 31.04 0.42
C TRP A 35 -24.85 31.28 0.50
N GLU A 36 -25.30 32.54 0.49
CA GLU A 36 -26.73 32.81 0.41
C GLU A 36 -27.18 32.71 -1.04
N ALA A 37 -28.34 32.09 -1.23
CA ALA A 37 -29.03 31.97 -2.51
C ALA A 37 -29.47 33.34 -3.04
N GLY A 38 -29.63 33.42 -4.36
CA GLY A 38 -30.07 34.61 -5.08
C GLY A 38 -28.97 35.27 -5.91
N ALA A 39 -29.42 36.15 -6.80
CA ALA A 39 -28.53 36.97 -7.62
C ALA A 39 -27.76 37.96 -6.74
N ARG A 40 -26.54 38.29 -7.16
CA ARG A 40 -25.65 39.26 -6.52
C ARG A 40 -25.46 40.44 -7.48
N PRO A 41 -26.36 41.45 -7.47
CA PRO A 41 -26.35 42.53 -8.46
C PRO A 41 -25.04 43.32 -8.54
N GLU A 42 -24.27 43.30 -7.43
CA GLU A 42 -22.97 43.95 -7.27
C GLU A 42 -21.86 43.30 -8.13
N ILE A 43 -21.96 41.99 -8.42
CA ILE A 43 -20.90 41.18 -9.07
C ILE A 43 -21.39 40.37 -10.26
N ASP A 44 -22.70 40.13 -10.37
CA ASP A 44 -23.30 39.34 -11.43
C ASP A 44 -23.26 40.10 -12.75
N GLY A 45 -22.45 39.61 -13.68
CA GLY A 45 -22.39 40.15 -15.04
C GLY A 45 -23.64 39.81 -15.86
N CYS A 46 -23.71 40.33 -17.09
CA CYS A 46 -24.84 40.10 -18.01
C CYS A 46 -25.12 38.61 -18.33
N TRP A 47 -24.17 37.72 -18.07
CA TRP A 47 -24.31 36.27 -18.27
C TRP A 47 -24.80 35.49 -17.03
N ALA A 48 -24.85 36.14 -15.86
CA ALA A 48 -25.26 35.50 -14.60
C ALA A 48 -26.64 34.80 -14.67
N PRO A 49 -27.68 35.37 -15.31
CA PRO A 49 -28.98 34.68 -15.45
C PRO A 49 -28.91 33.34 -16.20
N TRP A 50 -27.87 33.14 -17.02
CA TRP A 50 -27.70 31.96 -17.87
C TRP A 50 -26.78 30.90 -17.26
N TRP A 51 -25.76 31.33 -16.50
CA TRP A 51 -24.74 30.41 -15.93
C TRP A 51 -24.91 30.14 -14.44
N TYR A 52 -25.48 31.07 -13.69
CA TYR A 52 -25.57 30.97 -12.23
C TYR A 52 -26.94 30.53 -11.74
N LYS A 53 -27.87 30.13 -12.61
CA LYS A 53 -29.20 29.64 -12.19
C LYS A 53 -29.11 28.59 -11.08
N THR A 54 -28.28 27.56 -11.26
CA THR A 54 -28.07 26.51 -10.25
C THR A 54 -27.36 27.03 -8.99
N THR A 55 -26.43 27.98 -9.15
CA THR A 55 -25.69 28.58 -8.03
C THR A 55 -26.58 29.49 -7.18
N HIS A 56 -27.48 30.24 -7.81
CA HIS A 56 -28.47 31.11 -7.17
C HIS A 56 -29.53 30.32 -6.40
N GLU A 57 -29.73 29.05 -6.73
CA GLU A 57 -30.67 28.14 -6.05
C GLU A 57 -30.01 27.29 -4.96
N SER A 58 -28.67 27.26 -4.90
CA SER A 58 -27.92 26.48 -3.90
C SER A 58 -27.34 27.38 -2.81
N THR A 59 -27.03 26.79 -1.65
CA THR A 59 -26.45 27.50 -0.51
C THR A 59 -25.23 26.79 0.09
N ARG A 60 -24.80 25.68 -0.52
CA ARG A 60 -23.69 24.82 -0.09
C ARG A 60 -23.25 23.90 -1.23
N PHE A 61 -22.11 23.25 -1.05
CA PHE A 61 -21.70 22.13 -1.89
C PHE A 61 -22.62 20.92 -1.67
N GLU A 62 -23.12 20.33 -2.77
CA GLU A 62 -23.93 19.12 -2.74
C GLU A 62 -23.19 17.95 -3.42
N PRO A 63 -23.38 16.71 -2.93
CA PRO A 63 -22.80 15.53 -3.55
C PRO A 63 -23.21 15.39 -5.02
N PRO A 64 -22.38 14.76 -5.87
CA PRO A 64 -22.75 14.47 -7.25
C PRO A 64 -24.07 13.67 -7.34
N ARG A 65 -24.97 14.11 -8.23
CA ARG A 65 -26.12 13.31 -8.67
C ARG A 65 -25.61 12.06 -9.41
N ARG A 66 -25.84 10.88 -8.83
CA ARG A 66 -25.32 9.57 -9.32
C ARG A 66 -26.19 8.93 -10.41
N ASP A 67 -27.32 9.55 -10.72
CA ASP A 67 -28.38 9.08 -11.61
C ASP A 67 -28.40 9.76 -12.99
N LYS A 68 -27.34 10.51 -13.35
CA LYS A 68 -27.27 11.14 -14.67
C LYS A 68 -27.07 10.07 -15.76
N PRO A 69 -27.89 10.06 -16.82
CA PRO A 69 -27.63 9.22 -17.98
C PRO A 69 -26.27 9.58 -18.60
N PRO A 70 -25.56 8.62 -19.22
CA PRO A 70 -24.29 8.89 -19.87
C PRO A 70 -24.46 9.99 -20.92
N SER A 71 -23.48 10.90 -20.95
CA SER A 71 -23.46 11.95 -21.97
C SER A 71 -23.45 11.31 -23.37
N PRO A 72 -24.15 11.91 -24.35
CA PRO A 72 -24.07 11.45 -25.73
C PRO A 72 -22.61 11.50 -26.22
N PRO A 73 -22.23 10.61 -27.16
CA PRO A 73 -20.89 10.63 -27.74
C PRO A 73 -20.60 11.98 -28.38
N LEU A 74 -19.37 12.46 -28.23
CA LEU A 74 -18.91 13.70 -28.85
C LEU A 74 -18.92 13.56 -30.38
N SER A 75 -19.16 14.67 -31.09
CA SER A 75 -18.95 14.70 -32.53
C SER A 75 -17.47 14.45 -32.86
N ALA A 76 -17.17 14.08 -34.11
CA ALA A 76 -15.79 13.88 -34.56
C ALA A 76 -14.93 15.14 -34.36
N GLU A 77 -15.52 16.31 -34.63
CA GLU A 77 -14.88 17.63 -34.45
C GLU A 77 -14.55 17.91 -32.97
N LEU A 78 -15.50 17.68 -32.06
CA LEU A 78 -15.27 17.86 -30.62
C LEU A 78 -14.27 16.83 -30.07
N SER A 79 -14.28 15.61 -30.59
CA SER A 79 -13.34 14.56 -30.19
C SER A 79 -11.90 14.92 -30.59
N ALA A 80 -11.69 15.48 -31.79
CA ALA A 80 -10.40 15.99 -32.22
C ALA A 80 -9.90 17.12 -31.30
N LEU A 81 -10.76 18.10 -31.00
CA LEU A 81 -10.44 19.20 -30.10
C LEU A 81 -10.08 18.72 -28.68
N VAL A 82 -10.81 17.74 -28.14
CA VAL A 82 -10.50 17.15 -26.82
C VAL A 82 -9.12 16.49 -26.83
N ASN A 83 -8.76 15.78 -27.89
CA ASN A 83 -7.44 15.15 -28.02
C ASN A 83 -6.32 16.19 -28.06
N GLU A 84 -6.52 17.31 -28.75
CA GLU A 84 -5.57 18.43 -28.77
C GLU A 84 -5.43 19.11 -27.39
N CYS A 85 -6.53 19.23 -26.64
CA CYS A 85 -6.51 19.82 -25.30
C CYS A 85 -5.98 18.86 -24.21
N MET A 86 -5.94 17.55 -24.47
CA MET A 86 -5.63 16.54 -23.47
C MET A 86 -4.24 16.70 -22.80
N PRO A 87 -3.15 17.01 -23.52
CA PRO A 87 -1.85 17.24 -22.89
C PRO A 87 -1.85 18.41 -21.91
N TYR A 88 -2.56 19.50 -22.22
CA TYR A 88 -2.68 20.66 -21.34
C TYR A 88 -3.51 20.34 -20.10
N TYR A 89 -4.60 19.59 -20.27
CA TYR A 89 -5.38 19.09 -19.14
C TYR A 89 -4.53 18.22 -18.21
N GLN A 90 -3.77 17.27 -18.75
CA GLN A 90 -2.89 16.40 -17.97
C GLN A 90 -1.78 17.18 -17.25
N PHE A 91 -1.21 18.21 -17.90
CA PHE A 91 -0.26 19.13 -17.29
C PHE A 91 -0.87 19.91 -16.12
N LEU A 92 -2.05 20.51 -16.29
CA LEU A 92 -2.72 21.22 -15.20
C LEU A 92 -3.11 20.26 -14.07
N ARG A 93 -3.61 19.07 -14.41
CA ARG A 93 -3.99 18.02 -13.45
C ARG A 93 -2.80 17.55 -12.61
N SER A 94 -1.60 17.46 -13.17
CA SER A 94 -0.41 17.08 -12.39
C SER A 94 0.02 18.14 -11.35
N HIS A 95 -0.43 19.38 -11.52
CA HIS A 95 -0.22 20.50 -10.60
C HIS A 95 -1.44 20.79 -9.70
N ALA A 96 -2.48 19.95 -9.77
CA ALA A 96 -3.66 20.10 -8.93
C ALA A 96 -3.32 19.98 -7.44
N LEU A 97 -3.91 20.88 -6.64
CA LEU A 97 -3.88 20.81 -5.19
C LEU A 97 -4.52 19.50 -4.74
N LYS A 98 -3.88 18.83 -3.79
CA LYS A 98 -4.42 17.61 -3.19
C LYS A 98 -5.23 17.98 -1.94
N PRO A 99 -6.54 17.72 -1.90
CA PRO A 99 -7.35 17.96 -0.72
C PRO A 99 -6.73 17.25 0.49
N ARG A 100 -6.46 17.97 1.59
CA ARG A 100 -6.14 17.30 2.84
C ARG A 100 -7.43 16.67 3.34
N VAL A 101 -7.53 15.36 3.19
CA VAL A 101 -8.52 14.57 3.92
C VAL A 101 -7.89 14.30 5.29
N GLU A 102 -8.48 14.80 6.37
CA GLU A 102 -8.25 14.15 7.68
C GLU A 102 -8.72 12.69 7.52
N GLY A 103 -7.75 11.77 7.41
CA GLY A 103 -8.03 10.36 7.09
C GLY A 103 -7.99 9.97 5.60
N GLY A 104 -7.27 10.71 4.75
CA GLY A 104 -7.06 10.35 3.33
C GLY A 104 -6.35 9.01 3.11
N PRO A 105 -6.39 8.45 1.88
CA PRO A 105 -5.77 7.16 1.60
C PRO A 105 -4.31 7.20 2.05
N ALA A 106 -3.88 6.17 2.78
CA ALA A 106 -2.55 6.10 3.36
C ALA A 106 -1.49 6.41 2.28
N SER A 107 -0.71 7.48 2.48
CA SER A 107 0.54 7.69 1.74
C SER A 107 1.54 6.60 2.12
N GLY A 108 2.27 6.08 1.14
CA GLY A 108 3.31 5.07 1.33
C GLY A 108 3.24 3.90 0.36
N THR A 109 4.08 2.88 0.57
CA THR A 109 4.22 1.74 -0.36
C THR A 109 2.94 0.94 -0.55
N HIS A 110 2.03 0.99 0.42
CA HIS A 110 0.74 0.35 0.39
C HIS A 110 -0.40 1.25 -0.10
N ALA A 111 -0.09 2.44 -0.64
CA ALA A 111 -1.08 3.32 -1.25
C ALA A 111 -1.78 2.62 -2.43
N TYR A 112 -3.10 2.70 -2.44
CA TYR A 112 -3.97 2.06 -3.43
C TYR A 112 -5.20 2.93 -3.68
N ALA A 113 -5.81 2.78 -4.85
CA ALA A 113 -7.11 3.38 -5.12
C ALA A 113 -8.21 2.53 -4.46
N PRO A 114 -9.16 3.12 -3.70
CA PRO A 114 -10.31 2.40 -3.19
C PRO A 114 -11.05 1.69 -4.32
N ASP A 115 -11.37 0.41 -4.13
CA ASP A 115 -12.11 -0.39 -5.11
C ASP A 115 -13.48 -0.77 -4.53
N PRO A 116 -14.60 -0.35 -5.14
CA PRO A 116 -15.94 -0.60 -4.60
C PRO A 116 -16.29 -2.09 -4.50
N ARG A 117 -15.64 -2.95 -5.30
CA ARG A 117 -15.84 -4.41 -5.22
C ARG A 117 -15.45 -4.97 -3.86
N ASN A 118 -14.52 -4.32 -3.15
CA ASN A 118 -14.10 -4.75 -1.82
C ASN A 118 -15.19 -4.64 -0.75
N ALA A 119 -16.30 -3.94 -1.00
CA ALA A 119 -17.39 -3.83 -0.04
C ALA A 119 -18.16 -5.15 0.17
N SER A 120 -18.18 -6.03 -0.85
CA SER A 120 -18.98 -7.26 -0.86
C SER A 120 -18.14 -8.54 -0.87
N VAL A 121 -16.82 -8.46 -0.67
CA VAL A 121 -15.96 -9.64 -0.70
C VAL A 121 -16.25 -10.59 0.46
N LEU A 122 -16.07 -11.88 0.20
CA LEU A 122 -16.05 -12.95 1.18
C LEU A 122 -14.64 -13.11 1.75
N ILE A 123 -14.55 -13.27 3.07
CA ILE A 123 -13.33 -13.52 3.83
C ILE A 123 -13.29 -15.01 4.16
N GLY A 124 -12.20 -15.69 3.80
CA GLY A 124 -11.97 -17.07 4.21
C GLY A 124 -11.56 -17.12 5.68
N MET A 125 -12.28 -17.87 6.50
CA MET A 125 -12.02 -17.98 7.93
C MET A 125 -12.07 -19.43 8.38
N ARG A 126 -11.01 -19.90 9.05
CA ARG A 126 -11.02 -21.15 9.81
C ARG A 126 -11.08 -20.83 11.29
N ASP A 127 -12.15 -21.29 11.93
CA ASP A 127 -12.32 -21.21 13.38
C ASP A 127 -11.43 -22.25 14.06
N GLY A 128 -10.58 -21.79 14.99
CA GLY A 128 -9.68 -22.65 15.74
C GLY A 128 -10.37 -23.61 16.71
N VAL A 129 -11.58 -23.32 17.18
CA VAL A 129 -12.32 -24.16 18.12
C VAL A 129 -13.07 -25.28 17.41
N THR A 130 -13.77 -24.93 16.32
CA THR A 130 -14.57 -25.90 15.55
C THR A 130 -13.77 -26.60 14.45
N GLY A 131 -12.64 -26.02 14.02
CA GLY A 131 -11.85 -26.47 12.89
C GLY A 131 -12.48 -26.19 11.52
N ALA A 132 -13.69 -25.62 11.48
CA ALA A 132 -14.44 -25.40 10.26
C ALA A 132 -13.89 -24.19 9.48
N PHE A 133 -13.69 -24.38 8.17
CA PHE A 133 -13.43 -23.31 7.23
C PHE A 133 -14.74 -22.83 6.60
N SER A 134 -14.93 -21.52 6.54
CA SER A 134 -16.12 -20.88 5.97
C SER A 134 -15.76 -19.59 5.25
N LEU A 135 -16.62 -19.21 4.30
CA LEU A 135 -16.53 -17.94 3.57
C LEU A 135 -17.58 -16.98 4.16
N ILE A 136 -17.12 -15.88 4.75
CA ILE A 136 -17.95 -14.96 5.53
C ILE A 136 -17.98 -13.60 4.83
N PRO A 137 -19.14 -12.95 4.66
CA PRO A 137 -19.19 -11.57 4.16
C PRO A 137 -18.28 -10.64 4.97
N ARG A 138 -17.56 -9.74 4.30
CA ARG A 138 -16.59 -8.81 4.93
C ARG A 138 -17.12 -8.11 6.18
N VAL A 139 -18.37 -7.65 6.15
CA VAL A 139 -19.00 -6.92 7.26
C VAL A 139 -19.28 -7.79 8.49
N ASP A 140 -19.35 -9.11 8.29
CA ASP A 140 -19.63 -10.11 9.32
C ASP A 140 -18.37 -10.85 9.78
N ALA A 141 -17.26 -10.73 9.04
CA ALA A 141 -15.97 -11.33 9.37
C ALA A 141 -15.39 -10.71 10.65
N LYS A 142 -15.49 -11.43 11.77
CA LYS A 142 -15.13 -10.98 13.12
C LYS A 142 -14.32 -12.04 13.84
N VAL A 143 -13.34 -11.59 14.62
CA VAL A 143 -12.65 -12.43 15.61
C VAL A 143 -13.09 -12.02 17.02
N SER A 144 -12.97 -12.94 17.97
CA SER A 144 -13.25 -12.64 19.37
C SER A 144 -12.26 -11.60 19.90
N VAL A 145 -12.71 -10.72 20.79
CA VAL A 145 -11.81 -9.83 21.56
C VAL A 145 -10.87 -10.61 22.49
N PHE A 146 -11.11 -11.91 22.69
CA PHE A 146 -10.24 -12.84 23.39
C PHE A 146 -9.27 -13.59 22.46
N ASP A 147 -9.28 -13.31 21.15
CA ASP A 147 -8.29 -13.89 20.24
C ASP A 147 -6.87 -13.40 20.57
N SER A 148 -5.90 -14.32 20.62
CA SER A 148 -4.51 -14.03 20.98
C SER A 148 -3.87 -12.96 20.10
N GLY A 149 -4.25 -12.90 18.82
CA GLY A 149 -3.77 -11.87 17.89
C GLY A 149 -4.27 -10.48 18.26
N PHE A 150 -5.52 -10.36 18.72
CA PHE A 150 -6.08 -9.09 19.19
C PHE A 150 -5.49 -8.67 20.54
N VAL A 151 -5.40 -9.60 21.51
CA VAL A 151 -4.96 -9.29 22.88
C VAL A 151 -3.46 -8.96 22.93
N LEU A 152 -2.62 -9.67 22.17
CA LEU A 152 -1.17 -9.69 22.38
C LEU A 152 -0.35 -9.52 21.09
N GLY A 153 -0.99 -9.51 19.91
CA GLY A 153 -0.27 -9.62 18.64
C GLY A 153 0.37 -11.01 18.42
N ASP A 154 -0.12 -12.02 19.13
CA ASP A 154 0.42 -13.39 19.11
C ASP A 154 -0.08 -14.16 17.88
N GLY A 155 0.70 -14.06 16.81
CA GLY A 155 0.47 -14.74 15.55
C GLY A 155 1.46 -14.33 14.46
N VAL A 156 1.35 -15.01 13.33
CA VAL A 156 2.13 -14.78 12.11
C VAL A 156 1.22 -14.49 10.93
N TRP A 157 1.73 -13.77 9.94
CA TRP A 157 0.95 -13.43 8.75
C TRP A 157 1.81 -13.38 7.49
N GLU A 158 1.17 -13.46 6.34
CA GLU A 158 1.79 -13.33 5.03
C GLU A 158 0.98 -12.44 4.11
N GLY A 159 1.69 -11.78 3.21
CA GLY A 159 1.09 -11.01 2.13
C GLY A 159 1.39 -11.70 0.80
N VAL A 160 0.36 -12.14 0.08
CA VAL A 160 0.48 -12.84 -1.21
C VAL A 160 -0.17 -12.01 -2.31
N ARG A 161 0.34 -12.10 -3.55
CA ARG A 161 -0.22 -11.40 -4.72
C ARG A 161 -0.87 -12.40 -5.66
N LEU A 162 -2.08 -12.10 -6.11
CA LEU A 162 -2.70 -12.80 -7.23
C LEU A 162 -2.40 -12.04 -8.52
N HIS A 163 -1.83 -12.73 -9.50
CA HIS A 163 -1.46 -12.21 -10.82
C HIS A 163 -1.81 -13.25 -11.88
N GLY A 164 -2.59 -12.88 -12.89
CA GLY A 164 -3.04 -13.82 -13.94
C GLY A 164 -3.68 -15.11 -13.39
N GLY A 165 -4.46 -15.02 -12.30
CA GLY A 165 -5.13 -16.17 -11.67
C GLY A 165 -4.24 -17.07 -10.82
N VAL A 166 -2.96 -16.71 -10.62
CA VAL A 166 -1.96 -17.49 -9.87
C VAL A 166 -1.46 -16.71 -8.66
N LEU A 167 -1.35 -17.37 -7.52
CA LEU A 167 -0.73 -16.81 -6.31
C LEU A 167 0.79 -16.83 -6.44
N LEU A 168 1.39 -15.66 -6.62
CA LEU A 168 2.84 -15.52 -6.81
C LEU A 168 3.59 -15.99 -5.56
N TYR A 169 4.53 -16.93 -5.75
CA TYR A 169 5.40 -17.47 -4.70
C TYR A 169 4.65 -18.01 -3.46
N ALA A 170 3.46 -18.57 -3.66
CA ALA A 170 2.59 -19.00 -2.56
C ALA A 170 3.26 -20.03 -1.64
N ALA A 171 3.98 -21.00 -2.20
CA ALA A 171 4.68 -22.02 -1.44
C ALA A 171 5.79 -21.41 -0.56
N GLU A 172 6.54 -20.44 -1.09
CA GLU A 172 7.58 -19.72 -0.35
C GLU A 172 6.98 -18.89 0.79
N HIS A 173 5.87 -18.18 0.52
CA HIS A 173 5.14 -17.42 1.54
C HIS A 173 4.66 -18.33 2.67
N VAL A 174 3.98 -19.42 2.32
CA VAL A 174 3.45 -20.37 3.32
C VAL A 174 4.58 -21.05 4.09
N LYS A 175 5.69 -21.45 3.43
CA LYS A 175 6.88 -21.98 4.13
C LYS A 175 7.43 -21.01 5.17
N ARG A 176 7.54 -19.72 4.83
CA ARG A 176 8.00 -18.68 5.77
C ARG A 176 7.02 -18.48 6.92
N LEU A 177 5.71 -18.55 6.66
CA LEU A 177 4.69 -18.55 7.70
C LEU A 177 4.90 -19.69 8.69
N PHE A 178 5.10 -20.92 8.21
CA PHE A 178 5.37 -22.08 9.06
C PHE A 178 6.68 -21.95 9.85
N GLN A 179 7.72 -21.34 9.28
CA GLN A 179 8.95 -21.03 10.01
C GLN A 179 8.68 -20.09 11.19
N GLY A 180 7.92 -19.02 10.96
CA GLY A 180 7.51 -18.10 12.02
C GLY A 180 6.62 -18.77 13.08
N ALA A 181 5.64 -19.56 12.66
CA ALA A 181 4.76 -20.30 13.56
C ALA A 181 5.55 -21.28 14.45
N LYS A 182 6.52 -21.99 13.87
CA LYS A 182 7.44 -22.86 14.61
C LYS A 182 8.30 -22.09 15.60
N ALA A 183 8.77 -20.90 15.25
CA ALA A 183 9.59 -20.07 16.15
C ALA A 183 8.82 -19.61 17.40
N ILE A 184 7.50 -19.40 17.28
CA ILE A 184 6.61 -19.06 18.40
C ILE A 184 5.93 -20.28 19.02
N ASP A 185 6.44 -21.49 18.76
CA ASP A 185 5.90 -22.76 19.26
C ASP A 185 4.38 -22.91 19.03
N MET A 186 3.96 -22.66 17.79
CA MET A 186 2.56 -22.75 17.35
C MET A 186 2.42 -23.79 16.24
N ASP A 187 1.68 -24.86 16.54
CA ASP A 187 1.20 -25.81 15.54
C ASP A 187 0.00 -25.23 14.81
N VAL A 188 0.17 -24.92 13.52
CA VAL A 188 -0.85 -24.30 12.65
C VAL A 188 -2.03 -25.24 12.38
N ASP A 189 -1.88 -26.54 12.63
CA ASP A 189 -2.95 -27.55 12.55
C ASP A 189 -3.56 -27.73 11.15
N VAL A 190 -2.81 -27.34 10.12
CA VAL A 190 -3.10 -27.59 8.70
C VAL A 190 -1.79 -27.73 7.92
N THR A 191 -1.85 -28.34 6.74
CA THR A 191 -0.67 -28.47 5.87
C THR A 191 -0.44 -27.22 5.01
N LEU A 192 0.73 -27.15 4.37
CA LEU A 192 1.02 -26.13 3.36
C LEU A 192 0.00 -26.15 2.22
N GLY A 193 -0.38 -27.35 1.76
CA GLY A 193 -1.36 -27.52 0.70
C GLY A 193 -2.74 -27.01 1.10
N ASP A 194 -3.15 -27.27 2.35
CA ASP A 194 -4.43 -26.80 2.87
C ASP A 194 -4.51 -25.28 2.91
N LEU A 195 -3.46 -24.59 3.38
CA LEU A 195 -3.43 -23.12 3.40
C LEU A 195 -3.49 -22.53 1.99
N ILE A 196 -2.75 -23.10 1.04
CA ILE A 196 -2.80 -22.66 -0.35
C ILE A 196 -4.19 -22.90 -0.94
N LYS A 197 -4.80 -24.05 -0.67
CA LYS A 197 -6.16 -24.36 -1.08
C LYS A 197 -7.16 -23.35 -0.49
N MET A 198 -7.11 -23.07 0.80
CA MET A 198 -8.01 -22.08 1.44
C MET A 198 -7.84 -20.67 0.83
N MET A 199 -6.61 -20.27 0.46
CA MET A 199 -6.39 -19.02 -0.26
C MET A 199 -7.04 -19.03 -1.64
N TYR A 200 -6.90 -20.13 -2.40
CA TYR A 200 -7.57 -20.28 -3.70
C TYR A 200 -9.10 -20.32 -3.57
N ASP A 201 -9.65 -21.10 -2.64
CA ASP A 201 -11.09 -21.14 -2.34
C ASP A 201 -11.63 -19.73 -2.06
N THR A 202 -10.85 -18.90 -1.34
CA THR A 202 -11.23 -17.51 -1.04
C THR A 202 -11.21 -16.62 -2.28
N VAL A 203 -10.18 -16.66 -3.12
CA VAL A 203 -10.14 -15.81 -4.33
C VAL A 203 -11.13 -16.28 -5.40
N ASP A 204 -11.35 -17.59 -5.53
CA ASP A 204 -12.29 -18.16 -6.49
C ASP A 204 -13.73 -17.82 -6.15
N ALA A 205 -14.11 -17.89 -4.86
CA ALA A 205 -15.43 -17.48 -4.41
C ALA A 205 -15.72 -15.98 -4.59
N ASN A 206 -14.67 -15.16 -4.76
CA ASN A 206 -14.77 -13.74 -5.04
C ASN A 206 -14.55 -13.39 -6.52
N GLU A 207 -14.43 -14.38 -7.41
CA GLU A 207 -14.18 -14.18 -8.85
C GLU A 207 -12.94 -13.30 -9.12
N MET A 208 -11.92 -13.46 -8.27
CA MET A 208 -10.70 -12.67 -8.32
C MET A 208 -9.68 -13.34 -9.25
N HIS A 209 -9.12 -12.54 -10.17
CA HIS A 209 -8.13 -13.03 -11.15
C HIS A 209 -6.88 -12.17 -11.24
N GLU A 210 -6.97 -10.87 -10.98
CA GLU A 210 -5.87 -9.93 -11.19
C GLU A 210 -5.91 -8.79 -10.18
N GLY A 211 -4.75 -8.22 -9.87
CA GLY A 211 -4.66 -7.00 -9.09
C GLY A 211 -5.04 -7.18 -7.62
N VAL A 212 -5.01 -8.40 -7.10
CA VAL A 212 -5.50 -8.74 -5.76
C VAL A 212 -4.35 -8.96 -4.78
N HIS A 213 -4.50 -8.44 -3.57
CA HIS A 213 -3.59 -8.71 -2.46
C HIS A 213 -4.31 -9.54 -1.40
N ILE A 214 -3.68 -10.64 -0.99
CA ILE A 214 -4.17 -11.49 0.10
C ILE A 214 -3.33 -11.20 1.33
N ARG A 215 -4.01 -10.96 2.44
CA ARG A 215 -3.42 -11.01 3.79
C ARG A 215 -3.88 -12.31 4.46
N LEU A 216 -2.95 -13.28 4.55
CA LEU A 216 -3.13 -14.52 5.29
C LEU A 216 -2.66 -14.28 6.73
N MET A 217 -3.53 -14.47 7.71
CA MET A 217 -3.28 -14.20 9.12
C MET A 217 -3.54 -15.47 9.93
N VAL A 218 -2.61 -15.84 10.80
CA VAL A 218 -2.71 -17.02 11.67
C VAL A 218 -2.38 -16.59 13.09
N THR A 219 -3.37 -16.59 13.97
CA THR A 219 -3.21 -16.26 15.39
C THR A 219 -3.22 -17.53 16.21
N ARG A 220 -2.68 -17.50 17.43
CA ARG A 220 -2.76 -18.65 18.34
C ARG A 220 -4.20 -19.06 18.67
N GLY A 221 -5.16 -18.17 18.41
CA GLY A 221 -6.59 -18.45 18.51
C GLY A 221 -7.22 -17.90 19.78
N LEU A 222 -8.41 -18.41 20.09
CA LEU A 222 -9.24 -17.96 21.19
C LEU A 222 -8.57 -18.24 22.54
N LYS A 223 -8.68 -17.30 23.49
CA LYS A 223 -8.29 -17.53 24.89
C LYS A 223 -9.49 -17.63 25.82
N SER A 224 -9.34 -18.42 26.88
CA SER A 224 -10.32 -18.46 27.98
C SER A 224 -10.25 -17.22 28.89
N THR A 225 -9.13 -16.49 28.86
CA THR A 225 -8.90 -15.23 29.56
C THR A 225 -7.82 -14.42 28.82
N PRO A 226 -7.87 -13.07 28.76
CA PRO A 226 -6.91 -12.26 28.00
C PRO A 226 -5.54 -12.21 28.71
N TYR A 227 -4.82 -13.33 28.65
CA TYR A 227 -3.53 -13.52 29.33
C TYR A 227 -2.47 -14.11 28.38
N GLN A 228 -1.20 -13.79 28.64
CA GLN A 228 -0.09 -14.11 27.75
C GLN A 228 0.26 -15.60 27.65
N ASN A 229 -0.05 -16.39 28.67
CA ASN A 229 0.36 -17.79 28.70
C ASN A 229 -0.42 -18.62 27.65
N PRO A 230 0.27 -19.35 26.73
CA PRO A 230 -0.37 -20.21 25.73
C PRO A 230 -1.28 -21.30 26.29
N THR A 231 -1.12 -21.72 27.56
CA THR A 231 -1.97 -22.74 28.19
C THR A 231 -3.45 -22.36 28.32
N PHE A 232 -3.77 -21.07 28.19
CA PHE A 232 -5.15 -20.57 28.20
C PHE A 232 -5.79 -20.52 26.79
N THR A 233 -5.09 -21.01 25.78
CA THR A 233 -5.62 -21.12 24.41
C THR A 233 -6.68 -22.21 24.35
N VAL A 234 -7.82 -21.90 23.74
CA VAL A 234 -8.93 -22.80 23.52
C VAL A 234 -8.91 -23.23 22.05
N GLY A 235 -8.77 -24.53 21.82
CA GLY A 235 -8.72 -25.09 20.47
C GLY A 235 -7.36 -24.88 19.79
N LYS A 236 -7.41 -24.63 18.48
CA LYS A 236 -6.30 -24.53 17.54
C LYS A 236 -6.14 -23.09 17.02
N PRO A 237 -5.11 -22.78 16.23
CA PRO A 237 -4.96 -21.46 15.62
C PRO A 237 -6.16 -21.03 14.78
N THR A 238 -6.46 -19.73 14.83
CA THR A 238 -7.45 -19.10 13.96
C THR A 238 -6.77 -18.64 12.69
N ILE A 239 -7.36 -18.95 11.53
CA ILE A 239 -6.82 -18.57 10.22
C ILE A 239 -7.81 -17.63 9.53
N VAL A 240 -7.31 -16.49 9.04
CA VAL A 240 -8.09 -15.50 8.31
C VAL A 240 -7.40 -15.16 7.01
N ILE A 241 -8.15 -15.17 5.92
CA ILE A 241 -7.69 -14.90 4.55
C ILE A 241 -8.51 -13.72 4.02
N ALA A 242 -7.91 -12.54 4.05
CA ALA A 242 -8.51 -11.33 3.51
C ALA A 242 -7.93 -11.03 2.13
N ALA A 243 -8.70 -11.31 1.08
CA ALA A 243 -8.36 -10.96 -0.30
C ALA A 243 -9.06 -9.66 -0.70
N GLU A 244 -8.31 -8.71 -1.27
CA GLU A 244 -8.83 -7.41 -1.70
C GLU A 244 -8.32 -7.05 -3.09
N HIS A 245 -9.21 -6.49 -3.93
CA HIS A 245 -8.81 -5.75 -5.13
C HIS A 245 -8.00 -4.54 -4.71
N LYS A 246 -6.71 -4.59 -5.00
CA LYS A 246 -5.75 -3.62 -4.51
C LYS A 246 -4.70 -3.40 -5.58
N ALA A 247 -5.04 -2.60 -6.59
CA ALA A 247 -4.07 -2.20 -7.60
C ALA A 247 -3.07 -1.23 -6.98
N ALA A 248 -1.78 -1.49 -7.16
CA ALA A 248 -0.74 -0.54 -6.75
C ALA A 248 -0.85 0.72 -7.61
N ALA A 249 -0.68 1.89 -7.00
CA ALA A 249 -0.66 3.14 -7.76
C ALA A 249 0.51 3.15 -8.76
N GLU A 250 0.26 3.57 -10.00
CA GLU A 250 1.30 3.65 -11.03
C GLU A 250 2.27 4.81 -10.80
N GLY A 251 1.82 5.90 -10.17
CA GLY A 251 2.62 7.11 -9.91
C GLY A 251 3.97 6.80 -9.22
N PRO A 252 3.99 6.13 -8.06
CA PRO A 252 5.23 5.77 -7.37
C PRO A 252 6.23 4.94 -8.19
N LYS A 253 5.77 4.11 -9.14
CA LYS A 253 6.66 3.31 -10.00
C LYS A 253 7.52 4.16 -10.93
N VAL A 254 7.03 5.36 -11.27
CA VAL A 254 7.69 6.30 -12.18
C VAL A 254 8.33 7.45 -11.41
N ASN A 255 7.57 8.10 -10.53
CA ASN A 255 7.97 9.33 -9.85
C ASN A 255 8.93 9.08 -8.69
N GLY A 256 8.97 7.86 -8.16
CA GLY A 256 9.80 7.48 -7.04
C GLY A 256 9.34 8.03 -5.68
N MET A 257 9.77 7.31 -4.65
CA MET A 257 9.42 7.53 -3.26
C MET A 257 10.38 8.54 -2.61
N ARG A 258 9.89 9.25 -1.60
CA ARG A 258 10.69 10.04 -0.66
C ARG A 258 10.72 9.32 0.68
N LEU A 259 11.91 9.20 1.27
CA LEU A 259 12.11 8.54 2.55
C LEU A 259 12.65 9.52 3.59
N MET A 260 12.39 9.22 4.86
CA MET A 260 13.14 9.78 5.98
C MET A 260 13.79 8.68 6.80
N THR A 261 14.96 8.94 7.37
CA THR A 261 15.55 8.07 8.37
C THR A 261 14.86 8.29 9.70
N THR A 262 14.35 7.21 10.30
CA THR A 262 13.69 7.27 11.60
C THR A 262 14.66 6.92 12.73
N HIS A 263 14.39 7.46 13.92
CA HIS A 263 15.08 7.04 15.15
C HIS A 263 14.62 5.66 15.63
N VAL A 264 13.47 5.14 15.15
CA VAL A 264 12.98 3.81 15.52
C VAL A 264 13.89 2.75 14.88
N ARG A 265 14.58 1.98 15.71
CA ARG A 265 15.52 0.95 15.27
C ARG A 265 14.82 -0.39 15.06
N ARG A 266 15.38 -1.21 14.15
CA ARG A 266 15.06 -2.64 14.08
C ARG A 266 15.77 -3.35 15.22
N GLY A 267 15.01 -4.11 16.01
CA GLY A 267 15.55 -4.88 17.14
C GLY A 267 16.34 -6.10 16.69
N ALA A 268 17.18 -6.60 17.59
CA ALA A 268 17.91 -7.85 17.44
C ALA A 268 17.00 -9.08 17.66
N PRO A 269 17.42 -10.27 17.18
CA PRO A 269 16.67 -11.51 17.35
C PRO A 269 16.26 -11.89 18.78
N ASP A 270 17.02 -11.43 19.78
CA ASP A 270 16.79 -11.66 21.20
C ASP A 270 15.73 -10.75 21.84
N VAL A 271 15.24 -9.73 21.12
CA VAL A 271 14.14 -8.84 21.58
C VAL A 271 12.83 -9.24 20.91
N GLN A 272 12.81 -9.18 19.59
CA GLN A 272 11.73 -9.64 18.73
C GLN A 272 12.34 -9.89 17.37
N ASP A 273 12.49 -11.17 17.01
CA ASP A 273 13.22 -11.53 15.81
C ASP A 273 12.54 -10.99 14.54
N PRO A 274 13.22 -10.10 13.81
CA PRO A 274 12.66 -9.45 12.64
C PRO A 274 12.44 -10.43 11.48
N ALA A 275 13.04 -11.62 11.52
CA ALA A 275 12.89 -12.66 10.51
C ALA A 275 11.48 -13.26 10.47
N TRP A 276 10.68 -13.11 11.54
CA TRP A 276 9.32 -13.64 11.60
C TRP A 276 8.35 -12.53 11.19
N ASN A 277 7.45 -12.81 10.24
CA ASN A 277 6.40 -11.85 9.88
C ASN A 277 5.25 -11.93 10.90
N SER A 278 5.45 -11.35 12.08
CA SER A 278 4.51 -11.39 13.20
C SER A 278 3.45 -10.29 13.14
N HIS A 279 2.35 -10.48 13.88
CA HIS A 279 1.30 -9.46 14.06
C HIS A 279 1.74 -8.28 14.94
N SER A 280 2.74 -8.47 15.81
CA SER A 280 3.33 -7.44 16.68
C SER A 280 4.17 -6.42 15.89
N LYS A 281 3.50 -5.52 15.17
CA LYS A 281 4.11 -4.56 14.23
C LYS A 281 4.30 -3.15 14.81
N LEU A 282 4.14 -2.95 16.12
CA LEU A 282 4.18 -1.62 16.75
C LEU A 282 5.45 -0.84 16.41
N ASN A 283 6.61 -1.51 16.36
CA ASN A 283 7.89 -0.91 15.94
C ASN A 283 7.82 -0.34 14.51
N CYS A 284 7.27 -1.09 13.55
CA CYS A 284 7.07 -0.62 12.18
C CYS A 284 6.02 0.50 12.09
N ILE A 285 4.96 0.42 12.88
CA ILE A 285 3.89 1.44 12.93
C ILE A 285 4.45 2.76 13.47
N ALA A 286 5.27 2.72 14.53
CA ALA A 286 5.91 3.90 15.11
C ALA A 286 6.83 4.63 14.09
N ALA A 287 7.56 3.87 13.27
CA ALA A 287 8.32 4.42 12.15
C ALA A 287 7.41 5.05 11.09
N CYS A 288 6.36 4.34 10.67
CA CYS A 288 5.37 4.85 9.71
C CYS A 288 4.71 6.17 10.16
N ILE A 289 4.37 6.30 11.44
CA ILE A 289 3.82 7.54 12.01
C ILE A 289 4.79 8.72 11.83
N GLN A 290 6.10 8.50 11.95
CA GLN A 290 7.10 9.56 11.73
C GLN A 290 7.16 9.97 10.26
N ALA A 291 7.19 9.00 9.32
CA ALA A 291 7.14 9.30 7.89
C ALA A 291 5.91 10.14 7.54
N ASN A 292 4.73 9.74 8.03
CA ASN A 292 3.48 10.45 7.79
C ASN A 292 3.55 11.90 8.31
N LYS A 293 4.08 12.10 9.53
CA LYS A 293 4.24 13.45 10.12
C LYS A 293 5.27 14.30 9.37
N ALA A 294 6.30 13.69 8.81
CA ALA A 294 7.29 14.36 7.98
C ALA A 294 6.82 14.59 6.53
N GLY A 295 5.65 14.06 6.14
CA GLY A 295 5.10 14.20 4.80
C GLY A 295 5.87 13.42 3.72
N VAL A 296 6.59 12.36 4.11
CA VAL A 296 7.30 11.46 3.20
C VAL A 296 6.61 10.11 3.11
N ASP A 297 7.01 9.29 2.13
CA ASP A 297 6.26 8.08 1.77
C ASP A 297 6.58 6.88 2.67
N GLU A 298 7.81 6.74 3.15
CA GLU A 298 8.25 5.65 4.03
C GLU A 298 9.39 6.11 4.96
N SER A 299 9.62 5.35 6.03
CA SER A 299 10.75 5.51 6.94
C SER A 299 11.83 4.48 6.67
N LEU A 300 13.06 4.95 6.44
CA LEU A 300 14.29 4.14 6.44
C LEU A 300 14.71 3.87 7.89
N MET A 301 14.69 2.59 8.28
CA MET A 301 15.02 2.11 9.61
C MET A 301 16.44 1.57 9.64
N LEU A 302 17.17 1.90 10.71
CA LEU A 302 18.53 1.39 10.95
C LEU A 302 18.52 0.24 11.95
N ASP A 303 19.59 -0.54 11.93
CA ASP A 303 19.90 -1.52 12.96
C ASP A 303 20.45 -0.86 14.25
N PRO A 304 20.65 -1.62 15.34
CA PRO A 304 21.20 -1.09 16.59
C PRO A 304 22.63 -0.55 16.50
N HIS A 305 23.37 -0.90 15.44
CA HIS A 305 24.74 -0.43 15.20
C HIS A 305 24.80 0.80 14.28
N GLY A 306 23.65 1.27 13.78
CA GLY A 306 23.55 2.44 12.92
C GLY A 306 23.72 2.15 11.43
N PHE A 307 23.74 0.89 11.01
CA PHE A 307 23.71 0.52 9.59
C PHE A 307 22.27 0.42 9.09
N VAL A 308 22.10 0.56 7.78
CA VAL A 308 20.77 0.51 7.15
C VAL A 308 20.20 -0.90 7.25
N ALA A 309 18.97 -1.03 7.77
CA ALA A 309 18.26 -2.30 7.87
C ALA A 309 17.18 -2.44 6.79
N THR A 310 16.07 -1.73 6.92
CA THR A 310 14.90 -1.89 6.03
C THR A 310 14.01 -0.65 6.10
N CYS A 311 12.93 -0.55 5.32
CA CYS A 311 11.88 0.42 5.57
C CYS A 311 10.78 -0.15 6.48
N ASN A 312 9.83 0.70 6.91
CA ASN A 312 8.76 0.28 7.82
C ASN A 312 7.84 -0.81 7.23
N SER A 313 7.71 -0.91 5.91
CA SER A 313 6.85 -1.91 5.25
C SER A 313 7.50 -2.68 4.10
N VAL A 314 8.68 -2.27 3.64
CA VAL A 314 9.37 -2.80 2.45
C VAL A 314 10.88 -2.93 2.70
N HIS A 315 11.57 -3.70 1.86
CA HIS A 315 13.03 -3.78 1.87
C HIS A 315 13.66 -2.62 1.09
N PHE A 316 14.89 -2.27 1.45
CA PHE A 316 15.63 -1.15 0.88
C PHE A 316 16.91 -1.62 0.18
N PHE A 317 17.23 -0.96 -0.93
CA PHE A 317 18.35 -1.26 -1.79
C PHE A 317 19.00 0.04 -2.27
N ILE A 318 20.32 -0.03 -2.46
CA ILE A 318 21.09 1.01 -3.13
C ILE A 318 21.86 0.41 -4.31
N VAL A 319 22.23 1.26 -5.26
CA VAL A 319 23.14 0.94 -6.37
C VAL A 319 24.35 1.83 -6.23
N VAL A 320 25.53 1.25 -6.19
CA VAL A 320 26.82 1.96 -6.11
C VAL A 320 27.77 1.34 -7.13
N ASP A 321 28.24 2.15 -8.08
CA ASP A 321 29.13 1.73 -9.16
C ASP A 321 28.59 0.50 -9.93
N GLY A 322 27.26 0.48 -10.14
CA GLY A 322 26.55 -0.61 -10.81
C GLY A 322 26.33 -1.88 -9.97
N VAL A 323 26.80 -1.92 -8.72
CA VAL A 323 26.57 -3.03 -7.78
C VAL A 323 25.26 -2.82 -7.01
N VAL A 324 24.38 -3.82 -7.00
CA VAL A 324 23.13 -3.78 -6.25
C VAL A 324 23.38 -4.26 -4.81
N LEU A 325 23.18 -3.37 -3.85
CA LEU A 325 23.42 -3.63 -2.42
C LEU A 325 22.11 -3.63 -1.64
N THR A 326 21.99 -4.54 -0.67
CA THR A 326 20.92 -4.55 0.33
C THR A 326 21.46 -5.05 1.65
N SER A 327 20.73 -4.78 2.74
CA SER A 327 21.18 -5.08 4.09
C SER A 327 21.31 -6.58 4.33
N LYS A 328 22.18 -6.94 5.28
CA LYS A 328 22.26 -8.31 5.80
C LYS A 328 20.98 -8.69 6.53
N ARG A 329 20.74 -10.00 6.61
CA ARG A 329 19.53 -10.60 7.17
C ARG A 329 19.31 -10.41 8.69
N LYS A 330 20.32 -9.94 9.43
CA LYS A 330 20.34 -9.91 10.90
C LYS A 330 19.17 -9.11 11.52
N TYR A 331 18.77 -8.02 10.87
CA TYR A 331 17.85 -7.03 11.44
C TYR A 331 16.59 -6.81 10.58
N ILE A 332 16.29 -7.74 9.68
CA ILE A 332 15.22 -7.61 8.68
C ILE A 332 14.37 -8.86 8.56
N LEU A 333 13.18 -8.70 7.97
CA LEU A 333 12.41 -9.84 7.49
C LEU A 333 13.15 -10.54 6.36
N HIS A 334 13.04 -11.87 6.27
CA HIS A 334 13.56 -12.62 5.12
C HIS A 334 12.60 -12.49 3.92
N GLY A 335 12.62 -11.34 3.26
CA GLY A 335 11.70 -10.96 2.17
C GLY A 335 11.76 -11.85 0.94
N ILE A 336 10.63 -12.46 0.55
CA ILE A 336 10.53 -13.25 -0.68
C ILE A 336 10.71 -12.39 -1.93
N THR A 337 10.11 -11.19 -1.96
CA THR A 337 10.31 -10.24 -3.07
C THR A 337 11.75 -9.78 -3.16
N ARG A 338 12.38 -9.45 -2.01
CA ARG A 338 13.79 -9.09 -1.91
C ARG A 338 14.68 -10.18 -2.52
N ASP A 339 14.43 -11.43 -2.17
CA ASP A 339 15.22 -12.58 -2.65
C ASP A 339 15.02 -12.82 -4.15
N ASN A 340 13.80 -12.66 -4.65
CA ASN A 340 13.51 -12.71 -6.08
C ASN A 340 14.18 -11.56 -6.86
N VAL A 341 14.17 -10.33 -6.34
CA VAL A 341 14.87 -9.20 -6.97
C VAL A 341 16.38 -9.46 -7.03
N MET A 342 16.97 -9.96 -5.95
CA MET A 342 18.39 -10.35 -5.93
C MET A 342 18.70 -11.46 -6.94
N ARG A 343 17.82 -12.45 -7.09
CA ARG A 343 17.96 -13.52 -8.10
C ARG A 343 17.84 -12.97 -9.52
N ILE A 344 16.86 -12.10 -9.78
CA ILE A 344 16.65 -11.44 -11.07
C ILE A 344 17.86 -10.59 -11.44
N ALA A 345 18.37 -9.78 -10.51
CA ALA A 345 19.56 -8.95 -10.72
C ALA A 345 20.76 -9.80 -11.15
N ARG A 346 21.06 -10.90 -10.44
CA ARG A 346 22.11 -11.85 -10.84
C ARG A 346 21.86 -12.46 -12.22
N GLY A 347 20.62 -12.83 -12.53
CA GLY A 347 20.23 -13.35 -13.85
C GLY A 347 20.42 -12.34 -14.99
N LEU A 348 20.39 -11.04 -14.69
CA LEU A 348 20.69 -9.94 -15.62
C LEU A 348 22.19 -9.62 -15.71
N GLY A 349 23.05 -10.40 -15.05
CA GLY A 349 24.50 -10.18 -15.00
C GLY A 349 24.92 -9.02 -14.08
N MET A 350 24.04 -8.56 -13.19
CA MET A 350 24.38 -7.52 -12.21
C MET A 350 25.07 -8.16 -11.01
N GLU A 351 26.10 -7.50 -10.48
CA GLU A 351 26.68 -7.88 -9.20
C GLU A 351 25.71 -7.51 -8.07
N THR A 352 25.51 -8.44 -7.13
CA THR A 352 24.62 -8.23 -5.98
C THR A 352 25.34 -8.57 -4.68
N ARG A 353 25.27 -7.73 -3.65
CA ARG A 353 25.85 -8.02 -2.33
C ARG A 353 24.86 -7.79 -1.20
N GLU A 354 24.96 -8.62 -0.17
CA GLU A 354 24.29 -8.43 1.12
C GLU A 354 25.34 -7.91 2.12
N GLU A 355 25.29 -6.62 2.45
CA GLU A 355 26.32 -5.99 3.28
C GLU A 355 25.76 -4.97 4.26
N ASP A 356 26.59 -4.60 5.25
CA ASP A 356 26.26 -3.54 6.20
C ASP A 356 26.76 -2.23 5.60
N PHE A 357 25.87 -1.27 5.36
CA PHE A 357 26.21 0.03 4.78
C PHE A 357 25.59 1.18 5.56
N THR A 358 26.27 2.32 5.53
CA THR A 358 25.92 3.51 6.30
C THR A 358 24.95 4.41 5.53
N LEU A 359 24.37 5.40 6.22
CA LEU A 359 23.62 6.47 5.56
C LEU A 359 24.48 7.27 4.57
N THR A 360 25.79 7.41 4.81
CA THR A 360 26.70 8.05 3.85
C THR A 360 26.65 7.33 2.51
N ALA A 361 26.69 5.99 2.51
CA ALA A 361 26.58 5.19 1.29
C ALA A 361 25.22 5.37 0.61
N VAL A 362 24.14 5.52 1.38
CA VAL A 362 22.81 5.82 0.83
C VAL A 362 22.79 7.16 0.13
N TYR A 363 23.31 8.21 0.78
CA TYR A 363 23.28 9.56 0.23
C TYR A 363 24.20 9.72 -0.99
N SER A 364 25.22 8.88 -1.13
CA SER A 364 26.12 8.86 -2.28
C SER A 364 25.76 7.83 -3.34
N ALA A 365 24.64 7.11 -3.21
CA ALA A 365 24.26 6.06 -4.15
C ALA A 365 23.83 6.63 -5.51
N ASP A 366 24.10 5.87 -6.58
CA ASP A 366 23.69 6.18 -7.95
C ASP A 366 22.17 6.06 -8.11
N GLU A 367 21.60 4.99 -7.54
CA GLU A 367 20.15 4.74 -7.49
C GLU A 367 19.77 4.17 -6.13
N CYS A 368 18.55 4.44 -5.68
CA CYS A 368 17.94 3.76 -4.53
C CYS A 368 16.58 3.19 -4.95
N PHE A 369 16.16 2.10 -4.32
CA PHE A 369 14.83 1.55 -4.53
C PHE A 369 14.35 0.74 -3.33
N VAL A 370 13.04 0.52 -3.28
CA VAL A 370 12.40 -0.36 -2.31
C VAL A 370 11.68 -1.52 -2.98
N THR A 371 11.48 -2.61 -2.23
CA THR A 371 10.75 -3.77 -2.73
C THR A 371 9.86 -4.43 -1.68
N GLY A 372 8.70 -4.92 -2.12
CA GLY A 372 7.77 -5.72 -1.31
C GLY A 372 6.68 -6.34 -2.17
N THR A 373 5.96 -7.34 -1.64
CA THR A 373 4.97 -8.12 -2.42
C THR A 373 3.89 -7.26 -3.07
N PHE A 374 3.48 -6.18 -2.40
CA PHE A 374 2.47 -5.26 -2.93
C PHE A 374 3.06 -4.25 -3.93
N ALA A 375 4.23 -3.70 -3.62
CA ALA A 375 4.84 -2.59 -4.33
C ALA A 375 5.70 -3.03 -5.54
N GLY A 376 6.14 -4.29 -5.60
CA GLY A 376 7.10 -4.77 -6.58
C GLY A 376 8.48 -4.13 -6.35
N VAL A 377 8.96 -3.37 -7.33
CA VAL A 377 10.20 -2.58 -7.26
C VAL A 377 9.82 -1.11 -7.48
N LEU A 378 10.09 -0.22 -6.52
CA LEU A 378 9.80 1.21 -6.62
C LEU A 378 11.07 2.04 -6.46
N PRO A 379 11.36 2.99 -7.36
CA PRO A 379 12.50 3.88 -7.21
C PRO A 379 12.36 4.76 -5.96
N VAL A 380 13.48 5.16 -5.38
CA VAL A 380 13.58 6.14 -4.32
C VAL A 380 14.38 7.31 -4.86
N ARG A 381 13.78 8.49 -4.89
CA ARG A 381 14.39 9.71 -5.44
C ARG A 381 14.98 10.63 -4.38
N GLU A 382 14.56 10.48 -3.13
CA GLU A 382 14.96 11.37 -2.04
C GLU A 382 15.03 10.61 -0.72
N VAL A 383 16.08 10.85 0.07
CA VAL A 383 16.21 10.37 1.45
C VAL A 383 16.68 11.53 2.32
N ASP A 384 15.97 11.81 3.42
CA ASP A 384 16.30 12.88 4.38
C ASP A 384 16.47 14.26 3.71
N GLY A 385 15.60 14.56 2.74
CA GLY A 385 15.65 15.81 1.96
C GLY A 385 16.79 15.88 0.95
N ARG A 386 17.58 14.82 0.78
CA ARG A 386 18.68 14.75 -0.21
C ARG A 386 18.22 13.99 -1.43
N LYS A 387 18.38 14.60 -2.59
CA LYS A 387 18.18 13.96 -3.88
C LYS A 387 19.19 12.82 -4.07
N ILE A 388 18.72 11.64 -4.44
CA ILE A 388 19.55 10.48 -4.75
C ILE A 388 19.79 10.42 -6.26
N GLY A 389 21.04 10.24 -6.68
CA GLY A 389 21.42 10.23 -8.09
C GLY A 389 20.85 11.44 -8.85
N THR A 390 20.09 11.17 -9.93
CA THR A 390 19.44 12.21 -10.73
C THR A 390 18.13 12.73 -10.12
N GLY A 391 17.59 12.08 -9.09
CA GLY A 391 16.25 12.34 -8.54
C GLY A 391 15.12 11.68 -9.35
N GLU A 392 15.47 10.82 -10.30
CA GLU A 392 14.54 10.10 -11.17
C GLU A 392 14.84 8.60 -11.15
N ARG A 393 13.95 7.81 -11.78
CA ARG A 393 14.18 6.37 -11.96
C ARG A 393 15.36 6.13 -12.90
N GLY A 394 16.45 5.59 -12.35
CA GLY A 394 17.64 5.23 -13.11
C GLY A 394 17.53 3.90 -13.92
N PRO A 395 18.56 3.59 -14.72
CA PRO A 395 18.57 2.44 -15.62
C PRO A 395 18.56 1.08 -14.91
N VAL A 396 19.22 0.93 -13.75
CA VAL A 396 19.25 -0.34 -13.00
C VAL A 396 17.86 -0.64 -12.46
N VAL A 397 17.24 0.32 -11.78
CA VAL A 397 15.89 0.15 -11.23
C VAL A 397 14.87 -0.13 -12.33
N ARG A 398 14.96 0.55 -13.48
CA ARG A 398 14.09 0.29 -14.63
C ARG A 398 14.22 -1.15 -15.13
N ARG A 399 15.46 -1.63 -15.34
CA ARG A 399 15.71 -3.01 -15.79
C ARG A 399 15.16 -4.04 -14.80
N LEU A 400 15.31 -3.80 -13.50
CA LEU A 400 14.78 -4.68 -12.45
C LEU A 400 13.25 -4.68 -12.43
N GLN A 401 12.60 -3.52 -12.58
CA GLN A 401 11.13 -3.43 -12.68
C GLN A 401 10.60 -4.25 -13.86
N GLU A 402 11.16 -4.05 -15.06
CA GLU A 402 10.74 -4.76 -16.27
C GLU A 402 10.95 -6.27 -16.14
N ALA A 403 12.09 -6.69 -15.59
CA ALA A 403 12.38 -8.10 -15.39
C ALA A 403 11.48 -8.76 -14.33
N TYR A 404 11.14 -8.03 -13.26
CA TYR A 404 10.22 -8.52 -12.23
C TYR A 404 8.81 -8.76 -12.78
N VAL A 405 8.30 -7.85 -13.61
CA VAL A 405 7.00 -8.03 -14.30
C VAL A 405 7.04 -9.25 -15.21
N LYS A 406 8.10 -9.40 -16.03
CA LYS A 406 8.26 -10.58 -16.91
C LYS A 406 8.29 -11.90 -16.14
N GLU A 407 8.94 -11.93 -14.98
CA GLU A 407 8.98 -13.10 -14.09
C GLU A 407 7.58 -13.41 -13.54
N ALA A 408 6.84 -12.41 -13.07
CA ALA A 408 5.47 -12.57 -12.59
C ALA A 408 4.55 -13.13 -13.69
N ASP A 409 4.65 -12.60 -14.92
CA ASP A 409 3.92 -13.11 -16.07
C ASP A 409 4.31 -14.55 -16.43
N ALA A 410 5.60 -14.89 -16.31
CA ALA A 410 6.09 -16.23 -16.57
C ALA A 410 5.55 -17.23 -15.54
N ILE A 411 5.46 -16.84 -14.26
CA ILE A 411 4.84 -17.65 -13.21
C ILE A 411 3.35 -17.83 -13.49
N ALA A 412 2.63 -16.75 -13.80
CA ALA A 412 1.20 -16.83 -14.10
C ALA A 412 0.91 -17.77 -15.30
N ARG A 413 1.75 -17.73 -16.35
CA ARG A 413 1.64 -18.66 -17.49
C ARG A 413 1.83 -20.14 -17.15
N ARG A 414 2.52 -20.47 -16.05
CA ARG A 414 2.66 -21.86 -15.58
C ARG A 414 1.39 -22.38 -14.90
N GLY A 415 0.46 -21.50 -14.56
CA GLY A 415 -0.80 -21.84 -13.91
C GLY A 415 -0.66 -22.18 -12.41
N ARG A 416 -1.74 -22.70 -11.83
CA ARG A 416 -1.79 -23.14 -10.43
C ARG A 416 -1.12 -24.50 -10.28
N GLY A 417 0.21 -24.54 -10.25
CA GLY A 417 0.99 -25.73 -9.89
C GLY A 417 1.24 -25.79 -8.38
N CYS A 418 1.03 -26.96 -7.77
CA CYS A 418 1.37 -27.25 -6.36
C CYS A 418 2.87 -27.17 -6.06
#